data_AF-A0A2M8D5X8-F1
#
_entry.id   AF-A0A2M8D5X8-F1
#
_cell.length_a   1.000
_cell.length_b   1.000
_cell.length_c   1.000
_cell.angle_alpha   90.00
_cell.angle_beta   90.00
_cell.angle_gamma   90.00
#
_symmetry.space_group_name_H-M   'P 1'
#
loop_
_entity.id
_entity.type
_entity.pdbx_description
1 polymer ?
#
loop_
_entity_poly.entity_id
_entity_poly.type
_entity_poly.pdbx_seq_one_letter_code
_entity_poly.pdbx_strand_id
1 'polypeptide(L)' 'MEKEDIGTLIKKLEEIVAWFSDQNEVNVEEGLKKVKEGAQLIAASRARMKKLENEFEEVKADLEKETL' A
#
# COMPACT_ATOMS: atom_id res chain seq x y z
N MET A 1 12.62 5.10 -11.49
CA MET A 1 11.87 4.12 -10.68
C MET A 1 10.43 4.60 -10.66
N GLU A 2 9.53 3.89 -11.34
CA GLU A 2 8.09 4.18 -11.25
C GLU A 2 7.68 4.14 -9.78
N LYS A 3 7.02 5.20 -9.30
CA LYS A 3 6.39 5.18 -7.98
C LYS A 3 5.30 4.11 -8.05
N GLU A 4 5.47 3.02 -7.30
CA GLU A 4 4.45 1.97 -7.24
C GLU A 4 3.11 2.59 -6.86
N ASP A 5 2.10 2.35 -7.69
CA ASP A 5 0.74 2.79 -7.42
C ASP A 5 0.13 1.94 -6.28
N ILE A 6 -0.96 2.45 -5.71
CA ILE A 6 -1.61 1.83 -4.56
C ILE A 6 -2.13 0.42 -4.88
N GLY A 7 -2.58 0.17 -6.11
CA GLY A 7 -3.06 -1.15 -6.53
C GLY A 7 -1.91 -2.16 -6.59
N THR A 8 -0.75 -1.76 -7.07
CA THR A 8 0.47 -2.59 -7.05
C THR A 8 0.90 -2.94 -5.62
N LEU A 9 0.87 -1.98 -4.70
CA LEU A 9 1.22 -2.22 -3.29
C LEU A 9 0.26 -3.21 -2.60
N ILE A 10 -1.05 -3.08 -2.89
CA ILE A 10 -2.08 -3.99 -2.36
C ILE A 10 -1.88 -5.41 -2.90
N LYS A 11 -1.63 -5.57 -4.21
CA LYS A 11 -1.36 -6.88 -4.80
C LYS A 11 -0.19 -7.60 -4.14
N LYS A 12 0.90 -6.89 -3.85
CA LYS A 12 2.04 -7.49 -3.13
C LYS A 12 1.68 -7.93 -1.71
N LEU A 13 0.80 -7.20 -1.03
CA LEU A 13 0.29 -7.62 0.28
C LEU A 13 -0.56 -8.89 0.16
N GLU A 14 -1.41 -8.98 -0.87
CA GLU A 14 -2.21 -10.17 -1.17
C GLU A 14 -1.31 -11.39 -1.45
N GLU A 15 -0.23 -11.21 -2.21
CA GLU A 15 0.76 -12.26 -2.48
C GLU A 15 1.44 -12.77 -1.20
N ILE A 16 1.75 -11.87 -0.25
CA ILE A 16 2.29 -12.27 1.05
C ILE A 16 1.27 -13.11 1.84
N VAL A 17 0.00 -12.70 1.86
CA VAL A 17 -1.07 -13.44 2.55
C VAL A 17 -1.30 -14.80 1.89
N ALA A 18 -1.30 -14.86 0.56
CA ALA A 18 -1.41 -16.10 -0.20
C ALA A 18 -0.25 -17.04 0.12
N TRP A 19 0.99 -16.52 0.15
CA TRP A 19 2.16 -17.31 0.53
C TRP A 19 1.99 -17.99 1.89
N PHE A 20 1.51 -17.27 2.90
CA PHE A 20 1.25 -17.84 4.24
C PHE A 20 0.14 -18.90 4.23
N SER A 21 -0.85 -18.76 3.35
CA SER A 21 -2.00 -19.67 3.27
C SER A 21 -1.67 -20.97 2.53
N ASP A 22 -0.69 -20.93 1.63
CA ASP A 22 -0.26 -22.08 0.82
C ASP A 22 0.79 -22.97 1.52
N GLN A 23 1.26 -22.59 2.73
CA GLN A 23 2.25 -23.39 3.46
C GLN A 23 1.60 -24.48 4.31
N ASN A 24 2.01 -25.73 4.10
CA ASN A 24 1.61 -26.88 4.93
C ASN A 24 2.42 -26.94 6.25
N GLU A 25 3.69 -26.52 6.21
CA GLU A 25 4.51 -26.18 7.37
C GLU A 25 5.21 -24.85 7.10
N VAL A 26 5.11 -23.90 8.03
CA VAL A 26 5.67 -22.57 7.85
C VAL A 26 7.16 -22.58 8.19
N ASN A 27 8.00 -22.26 7.20
CA ASN A 27 9.38 -21.87 7.46
C ASN A 27 9.41 -20.53 8.21
N VAL A 28 9.79 -20.55 9.50
CA VAL A 28 9.74 -19.38 10.37
C VAL A 28 10.68 -18.26 9.92
N GLU A 29 11.85 -18.58 9.37
CA GLU A 29 12.79 -17.56 8.87
C GLU A 29 12.24 -16.83 7.65
N GLU A 30 11.63 -17.58 6.73
CA GLU A 30 10.96 -17.01 5.55
C GLU A 30 9.71 -16.23 5.94
N GLY A 31 8.92 -16.75 6.88
CA GLY A 31 7.79 -16.04 7.46
C GLY A 31 8.20 -14.70 8.07
N LEU A 32 9.31 -14.65 8.81
CA LEU A 32 9.82 -13.39 9.37
C LEU A 32 10.23 -12.39 8.27
N LYS A 33 10.81 -12.86 7.15
CA LYS A 33 11.12 -12.00 6.00
C LYS A 33 9.83 -11.43 5.39
N LYS A 34 8.82 -12.27 5.20
CA LYS A 34 7.51 -11.88 4.63
C LYS A 34 6.75 -10.89 5.52
N VAL A 35 6.81 -11.05 6.84
CA VAL A 35 6.24 -10.08 7.80
C VAL A 35 6.94 -8.72 7.69
N LYS A 36 8.27 -8.69 7.59
CA LYS A 36 9.04 -7.45 7.42
C LYS A 36 8.70 -6.76 6.09
N GLU A 37 8.60 -7.54 5.02
CA GLU A 37 8.18 -7.06 3.69
C GLU A 37 6.77 -6.45 3.75
N GLY A 38 5.82 -7.16 4.36
CA GLY A 38 4.45 -6.67 4.56
C GLY A 38 4.39 -5.37 5.37
N ALA A 39 5.18 -5.25 6.43
CA ALA A 39 5.25 -4.02 7.23
C ALA A 39 5.74 -2.82 6.40
N GLN A 40 6.73 -3.02 5.53
CA GLN A 40 7.22 -1.98 4.61
C GLN A 40 6.16 -1.59 3.58
N LEU A 41 5.46 -2.57 2.99
CA LEU A 41 4.38 -2.35 2.03
C LEU A 41 3.20 -1.58 2.65
N ILE A 42 2.82 -1.89 3.89
CA ILE A 42 1.78 -1.16 4.63
C ILE A 42 2.21 0.30 4.84
N ALA A 43 3.46 0.54 5.25
CA ALA A 43 3.97 1.88 5.43
C ALA A 43 3.96 2.69 4.12
N ALA A 44 4.40 2.08 3.02
CA ALA A 44 4.34 2.68 1.68
C ALA A 44 2.91 2.98 1.25
N SER A 45 1.98 2.05 1.49
CA SER A 45 0.57 2.20 1.15
C SER A 45 -0.07 3.37 1.89
N ARG A 46 0.17 3.50 3.20
CA ARG A 46 -0.33 4.63 4.01
C ARG A 46 0.22 5.96 3.53
N ALA A 47 1.51 6.02 3.19
CA ALA A 47 2.11 7.23 2.63
C ALA A 47 1.48 7.62 1.28
N ARG A 48 1.20 6.63 0.41
CA ARG A 48 0.54 6.88 -0.87
C ARG A 48 -0.91 7.35 -0.69
N MET A 49 -1.66 6.74 0.22
CA MET A 49 -3.04 7.17 0.55
C MET A 49 -3.07 8.62 1.02
N LYS A 50 -2.20 9.00 1.97
CA LYS A 50 -2.12 10.38 2.46
C LYS A 50 -1.83 11.38 1.34
N LYS A 51 -0.97 11.01 0.38
CA LYS A 51 -0.69 11.85 -0.79
C LYS A 51 -1.91 12.02 -1.68
N LEU A 52 -2.66 10.95 -1.92
CA LEU A 52 -3.91 11.00 -2.69
C LEU A 52 -4.95 11.87 -1.98
N GLU A 53 -5.12 11.71 -0.67
CA GLU A 53 -6.03 12.54 0.15
C GLU A 53 -5.72 14.03 0.01
N ASN A 54 -4.44 14.40 0.12
CA ASN A 54 -4.02 15.79 -0.10
C ASN A 54 -4.34 16.29 -1.52
N GLU A 55 -4.09 15.47 -2.55
CA GLU A 55 -4.43 15.81 -3.95
C GLU A 55 -5.94 16.02 -4.12
N PHE A 56 -6.78 15.24 -3.44
CA PHE A 56 -8.24 15.43 -3.44
C PHE A 56 -8.67 16.74 -2.76
N GLU A 57 -8.07 17.08 -1.62
CA GLU A 57 -8.37 18.34 -0.92
C GLU A 57 -7.96 19.57 -1.74
N GLU A 58 -6.84 19.51 -2.46
CA GLU A 58 -6.42 20.57 -3.39
C GLU A 58 -7.45 20.77 -4.51
N VAL A 59 -7.89 19.69 -5.15
CA VAL A 59 -8.94 19.74 -6.21
C VAL A 59 -10.24 20.31 -5.66
N LYS A 60 -10.66 19.91 -4.46
CA LYS A 60 -11.85 20.46 -3.81
C LYS A 60 -11.73 21.95 -3.57
N ALA A 61 -10.60 22.42 -3.05
CA ALA A 61 -10.36 23.82 -2.79
C ALA A 61 -10.36 24.67 -4.07
N ASP A 62 -9.86 24.12 -5.18
CA ASP A 62 -9.88 24.83 -6.47
C ASP A 62 -11.29 24.93 -7.05
N LEU A 63 -12.09 23.86 -6.96
CA LEU A 63 -13.51 23.89 -7.36
C LEU A 63 -14.33 24.90 -6.53
N GLU A 64 -14.06 25.01 -5.23
CA GLU A 64 -14.72 25.99 -4.36
C GLU A 64 -14.36 27.43 -4.75
N LYS A 65 -13.11 27.70 -5.19
CA LYS A 65 -12.70 29.03 -5.67
C LYS A 65 -13.29 29.38 -7.03
N GLU A 66 -13.45 28.43 -7.94
CA GLU A 66 -14.05 28.67 -9.26
C GLU A 66 -15.56 29.00 -9.19
N THR A 67 -16.22 28.65 -8.07
CA THR A 67 -17.66 28.89 -7.87
C THR A 67 -17.95 30.21 -7.13
N LEU A 68 -16.92 30.94 -6.69
CA LEU A 68 -16.98 32.24 -5.99
C LEU A 68 -16.64 33.40 -6.93
#